data_AF-A0A380G5D5-F1
#
_entry.id   AF-A0A380G5D5-F1
#
_cell.length_a   1.000
_cell.length_b   1.000
_cell.length_c   1.000
_cell.angle_alpha   90.00
_cell.angle_beta   90.00
_cell.angle_gamma   90.00
#
_symmetry.space_group_name_H-M   'P 1'
#
loop_
_entity.id
_entity.type
_entity.pdbx_description
1 polymer ?
#
loop_
_entity_poly.entity_id
_entity_poly.type
_entity_poly.pdbx_seq_one_letter_code
_entity_poly.pdbx_strand_id
1 'polypeptide(L)'
;MEIKDLKIGDEVSVMVSSQRLRDTDDEKWVYEPIFETAKVVEVDKDGLFASIVFVDGTWGELDKDTEWYKIPSNTKIATHERPDHYGTSNSDLIDYWCERYSSEELRGAFKSQMSKYVDRLGYKDDEVKELNKIIDYAERYKNHLEKVKA
;
A
#
# COMPACT_ATOMS: atom_id res chain seq x y z
N MET A 1 -12.68 -15.68 -9.86
CA MET A 1 -11.25 -15.83 -9.58
C MET A 1 -11.07 -17.26 -9.12
N GLU A 2 -10.07 -17.96 -9.65
CA GLU A 2 -9.85 -19.37 -9.37
C GLU A 2 -8.57 -19.57 -8.55
N ILE A 3 -8.44 -20.70 -7.84
CA ILE A 3 -7.27 -20.99 -6.99
C ILE A 3 -5.97 -20.96 -7.83
N LYS A 4 -6.02 -21.42 -9.07
CA LYS A 4 -4.91 -21.34 -10.04
C LYS A 4 -4.40 -19.91 -10.33
N ASP A 5 -5.23 -18.89 -10.06
CA ASP A 5 -4.87 -17.48 -10.30
C ASP A 5 -4.12 -16.87 -9.09
N LEU A 6 -4.06 -17.59 -7.96
CA LEU A 6 -3.33 -17.18 -6.76
C LEU A 6 -1.82 -17.32 -6.96
N LYS A 7 -1.08 -16.41 -6.34
CA LYS A 7 0.37 -16.42 -6.28
C LYS A 7 0.82 -16.50 -4.83
N ILE A 8 1.99 -17.10 -4.62
CA ILE A 8 2.65 -17.10 -3.32
C ILE A 8 2.78 -15.66 -2.82
N GLY A 9 2.31 -15.40 -1.61
CA GLY A 9 2.29 -14.08 -0.96
C GLY A 9 0.98 -13.29 -1.15
N ASP A 10 0.02 -13.77 -1.95
CA ASP A 10 -1.31 -13.15 -2.01
C ASP A 10 -2.03 -13.27 -0.65
N GLU A 11 -2.75 -12.22 -0.27
CA GLU A 11 -3.65 -12.22 0.89
C GLU A 11 -5.07 -12.62 0.44
N VAL A 12 -5.70 -13.50 1.22
CA VAL A 12 -7.04 -14.03 0.96
C VAL A 12 -7.87 -13.95 2.24
N SER A 13 -9.17 -13.68 2.07
CA SER A 13 -10.18 -13.71 3.13
C SER A 13 -10.93 -15.02 3.00
N VAL A 14 -10.88 -15.87 4.02
CA VAL A 14 -11.34 -17.26 3.99
C VAL A 14 -12.45 -17.43 5.03
N MET A 15 -13.59 -18.01 4.64
CA MET A 15 -14.65 -18.33 5.60
C MET A 15 -14.18 -19.47 6.50
N VAL A 16 -14.04 -19.22 7.79
CA VAL A 16 -13.58 -20.22 8.77
C VAL A 16 -14.71 -20.81 9.60
N SER A 17 -15.79 -20.06 9.80
CA SER A 17 -16.96 -20.52 10.55
C SER A 17 -18.18 -19.63 10.29
N SER A 18 -19.29 -19.89 10.99
CA SER A 18 -20.43 -18.99 11.04
C SER A 18 -20.84 -18.74 12.50
N GLN A 19 -21.17 -17.51 12.82
CA GLN A 19 -21.76 -17.13 14.09
C GLN A 19 -23.27 -17.01 13.97
N ARG A 20 -23.98 -17.40 15.03
CA ARG A 20 -25.45 -17.32 15.09
C ARG A 20 -25.86 -16.13 15.95
N LEU A 21 -26.47 -15.13 15.33
CA LEU A 21 -27.00 -13.95 16.01
C LEU A 21 -28.53 -14.03 16.09
N ARG A 22 -29.09 -13.54 17.20
CA ARG A 22 -30.54 -13.38 17.34
C ARG A 22 -30.89 -11.96 16.94
N ASP A 23 -31.67 -11.81 15.88
CA ASP A 23 -32.18 -10.52 15.46
C ASP A 23 -33.08 -9.94 16.57
N THR A 24 -32.77 -8.71 17.01
CA THR A 24 -33.45 -8.04 18.12
C THR A 24 -34.88 -7.63 17.79
N ASP A 25 -35.21 -7.48 16.51
CA ASP A 25 -36.51 -6.98 16.08
C ASP A 25 -37.48 -8.13 15.73
N ASP A 26 -36.96 -9.27 15.28
CA ASP A 26 -37.75 -10.34 14.66
C ASP A 26 -37.64 -11.72 15.35
N GLU A 27 -36.84 -11.85 16.41
CA GLU A 27 -36.50 -13.11 17.12
C GLU A 27 -35.96 -14.26 16.24
N LYS A 28 -35.66 -13.99 14.97
CA LYS A 28 -35.10 -14.97 14.04
C LYS A 28 -33.61 -15.10 14.25
N TRP A 29 -33.12 -16.33 14.13
CA TRP A 29 -31.69 -16.61 14.12
C TRP A 29 -31.12 -16.31 12.73
N VAL A 30 -30.11 -15.46 12.68
CA VAL A 30 -29.32 -15.15 11.49
C VAL A 30 -27.95 -15.82 11.63
N TYR A 31 -27.48 -16.46 10.56
CA TYR A 31 -26.14 -17.02 10.49
C TYR A 31 -25.27 -16.05 9.70
N GLU A 32 -24.25 -15.50 10.35
CA GLU A 32 -23.27 -14.64 9.71
C GLU A 32 -21.96 -15.41 9.52
N PRO A 33 -21.37 -15.41 8.32
CA PRO A 33 -20.08 -16.01 8.10
C PRO A 33 -18.97 -15.22 8.81
N ILE A 34 -18.04 -15.94 9.44
CA ILE A 34 -16.81 -15.39 10.00
C ILE A 34 -15.71 -15.65 8.99
N PHE A 35 -15.05 -14.56 8.58
CA PHE A 35 -13.92 -14.61 7.68
C PHE A 35 -12.63 -14.26 8.42
N GLU A 36 -11.56 -14.96 8.09
CA GLU A 36 -10.21 -14.66 8.55
C GLU A 36 -9.26 -14.41 7.38
N THR A 37 -8.23 -13.61 7.62
CA THR A 37 -7.22 -13.30 6.62
C THR A 37 -6.07 -14.32 6.69
N ALA A 38 -5.69 -14.85 5.54
CA ALA A 38 -4.56 -15.76 5.39
C ALA A 38 -3.67 -15.38 4.21
N LYS A 39 -2.42 -15.86 4.22
CA LYS A 39 -1.46 -15.69 3.12
C LYS A 39 -1.23 -16.99 2.40
N VAL A 40 -1.26 -16.95 1.08
CA VAL A 40 -0.95 -18.10 0.22
C VAL A 40 0.54 -18.39 0.28
N VAL A 41 0.91 -19.62 0.62
CA VAL A 41 2.32 -20.05 0.71
C VAL A 41 2.70 -21.04 -0.38
N GLU A 42 1.72 -21.81 -0.87
CA GLU A 42 1.91 -22.76 -1.96
C GLU A 42 0.61 -22.91 -2.75
N VAL A 43 0.73 -23.05 -4.07
CA VAL A 43 -0.38 -23.37 -4.96
C VAL A 43 -0.01 -24.65 -5.68
N ASP A 44 -0.89 -25.64 -5.62
CA ASP A 44 -0.66 -26.92 -6.29
C ASP A 44 -0.54 -26.75 -7.81
N LYS A 45 0.20 -27.65 -8.47
CA LYS A 45 0.48 -27.58 -9.91
C LYS A 45 -0.78 -27.63 -10.77
N ASP A 46 -1.80 -28.33 -10.28
CA ASP A 46 -3.08 -28.45 -10.98
C ASP A 46 -4.02 -27.27 -10.64
N GLY A 47 -3.62 -26.38 -9.70
CA GLY A 47 -4.38 -25.20 -9.29
C GLY A 47 -5.70 -25.53 -8.60
N LEU A 48 -5.83 -26.76 -8.08
CA LEU A 48 -7.02 -27.26 -7.37
C LEU A 48 -6.98 -26.95 -5.87
N PHE A 49 -5.77 -26.86 -5.31
CA PHE A 49 -5.54 -26.62 -3.89
C PHE A 49 -4.51 -25.51 -3.69
N ALA A 50 -4.64 -24.76 -2.60
CA ALA A 50 -3.60 -23.84 -2.14
C ALA A 50 -3.41 -23.95 -0.63
N SER A 51 -2.17 -24.05 -0.19
CA SER A 51 -1.82 -23.95 1.23
C SER A 51 -1.77 -22.50 1.66
N ILE A 52 -2.40 -22.20 2.79
CA ILE A 52 -2.50 -20.86 3.36
C ILE A 52 -2.03 -20.85 4.82
N VAL A 53 -1.53 -19.70 5.27
CA VAL A 53 -1.15 -19.48 6.67
C VAL A 53 -1.90 -18.26 7.20
N PHE A 54 -2.66 -18.46 8.28
CA PHE A 54 -3.40 -17.40 8.98
C PHE A 54 -2.46 -16.50 9.78
N VAL A 55 -2.97 -15.35 10.24
CA VAL A 55 -2.17 -14.36 11.00
C VAL A 55 -1.61 -14.93 12.31
N ASP A 56 -2.31 -15.88 12.92
CA ASP A 56 -1.89 -16.58 14.14
C ASP A 56 -0.82 -17.67 13.89
N GLY A 57 -0.44 -17.91 12.63
CA GLY A 57 0.51 -18.95 12.22
C GLY A 57 -0.11 -20.32 11.98
N THR A 58 -1.42 -20.47 12.11
CA THR A 58 -2.14 -21.71 11.81
C THR A 58 -2.15 -21.96 10.31
N TRP A 59 -1.99 -23.22 9.92
CA TRP A 59 -2.05 -23.66 8.52
C TRP A 59 -3.47 -24.02 8.13
N GLY A 60 -3.84 -23.67 6.90
CA GLY A 60 -5.09 -24.05 6.27
C GLY A 60 -4.89 -24.44 4.81
N GLU A 61 -5.96 -24.95 4.19
CA GLU A 61 -6.01 -25.32 2.79
C GLU A 61 -7.23 -24.67 2.14
N LEU A 62 -7.05 -24.16 0.92
CA LEU A 62 -8.14 -23.75 0.04
C LEU A 62 -8.41 -24.85 -0.97
N ASP A 63 -9.67 -25.22 -1.12
CA ASP A 63 -10.16 -26.15 -2.12
C ASP A 63 -11.42 -25.60 -2.82
N LYS A 64 -12.05 -26.44 -3.65
CA LYS A 64 -13.29 -26.09 -4.39
C LYS A 64 -14.50 -25.78 -3.50
N ASP A 65 -14.53 -26.29 -2.27
CA ASP A 65 -15.67 -26.22 -1.34
C ASP A 65 -15.46 -25.08 -0.32
N THR A 66 -14.25 -24.51 -0.29
CA THR A 66 -13.88 -23.40 0.59
C THR A 66 -14.33 -22.06 0.01
N GLU A 67 -15.14 -21.31 0.75
CA GLU A 67 -15.50 -19.95 0.37
C GLU A 67 -14.36 -18.98 0.71
N TRP A 68 -13.79 -18.34 -0.32
CA TRP A 68 -12.72 -17.38 -0.15
C TRP A 68 -12.81 -16.25 -1.17
N TYR A 69 -12.20 -15.13 -0.80
CA TYR A 69 -12.09 -13.94 -1.63
C TYR A 69 -10.65 -13.49 -1.62
N LYS A 70 -10.06 -13.25 -2.80
CA LYS A 70 -8.76 -12.59 -2.86
C LYS A 70 -8.92 -11.19 -2.27
N ILE A 71 -8.15 -10.90 -1.24
CA ILE A 71 -8.02 -9.54 -0.76
C ILE A 71 -7.16 -8.87 -1.82
N PRO A 72 -7.65 -7.82 -2.51
CA PRO A 72 -6.84 -7.08 -3.44
C PRO A 72 -5.61 -6.64 -2.66
N SER A 73 -4.46 -7.18 -3.05
CA SER A 73 -3.22 -6.86 -2.39
C SER A 73 -3.11 -5.35 -2.47
N ASN A 74 -3.22 -4.65 -1.34
CA ASN A 74 -2.99 -3.20 -1.29
C ASN A 74 -1.49 -2.91 -1.47
N THR A 75 -0.75 -3.83 -2.09
CA THR A 75 0.62 -3.70 -2.51
C THR A 75 0.66 -2.56 -3.49
N LYS A 76 0.96 -1.38 -2.94
CA LYS A 76 1.94 -0.50 -3.54
C LYS A 76 3.19 -1.34 -3.85
N ILE A 77 3.23 -1.99 -5.02
CA ILE A 77 4.52 -2.30 -5.63
C ILE A 77 5.02 -0.95 -6.10
N ALA A 78 5.73 -0.31 -5.18
CA ALA A 78 6.35 0.96 -5.38
C ALA A 78 7.68 0.87 -4.66
N THR A 79 8.72 0.50 -5.39
CA THR A 79 10.00 1.22 -5.24
C THR A 79 9.83 2.69 -5.70
N HIS A 80 8.73 3.35 -5.29
CA HIS A 80 8.06 4.55 -5.84
C HIS A 80 7.39 4.38 -7.20
N GLU A 81 6.26 3.64 -7.28
CA GLU A 81 5.26 3.91 -8.32
C GLU A 81 4.40 5.10 -7.90
N ARG A 82 4.49 6.10 -8.76
CA ARG A 82 3.90 7.42 -8.70
C ARG A 82 2.37 7.30 -8.79
N PRO A 83 1.58 7.87 -7.86
CA PRO A 83 0.13 7.77 -7.89
C PRO A 83 -0.46 8.28 -9.22
N ASP A 84 -1.51 7.63 -9.75
CA ASP A 84 -2.12 7.90 -11.08
C ASP A 84 -2.57 9.35 -11.33
N HIS A 85 -2.78 10.14 -10.27
CA HIS A 85 -3.10 11.58 -10.39
C HIS A 85 -1.87 12.45 -10.70
N TYR A 86 -0.66 11.89 -10.61
CA TYR A 86 0.56 12.46 -11.18
C TYR A 86 0.78 11.75 -12.52
N GLY A 87 0.22 12.26 -13.61
CA GLY A 87 0.16 11.57 -14.93
C GLY A 87 1.48 11.00 -15.48
N THR A 88 1.40 10.35 -16.65
CA THR A 88 2.45 9.52 -17.30
C THR A 88 3.80 10.18 -17.60
N SER A 89 3.99 11.46 -17.27
CA SER A 89 5.29 12.11 -17.34
C SER A 89 6.16 11.71 -16.15
N ASN A 90 7.45 11.48 -16.36
CA ASN A 90 8.43 11.38 -15.26
C ASN A 90 8.60 12.71 -14.49
N SER A 91 7.87 13.78 -14.84
CA SER A 91 7.99 15.11 -14.24
C SER A 91 7.25 15.20 -12.92
N ASP A 92 7.94 15.21 -11.80
CA ASP A 92 7.29 15.25 -10.48
C ASP A 92 6.91 16.68 -10.06
N LEU A 93 6.43 16.82 -8.81
CA LEU A 93 6.02 18.11 -8.27
C LEU A 93 7.16 19.14 -8.24
N ILE A 94 8.41 18.66 -8.10
CA ILE A 94 9.59 19.52 -8.11
C ILE A 94 9.87 20.02 -9.53
N ASP A 95 9.74 19.14 -10.53
CA ASP A 95 9.88 19.54 -11.93
C ASP A 95 8.82 20.58 -12.32
N TYR A 96 7.58 20.37 -11.88
CA TYR A 96 6.50 21.35 -12.08
C TYR A 96 6.85 22.73 -11.48
N TRP A 97 7.41 22.77 -10.27
CA TRP A 97 7.84 24.03 -9.67
C TRP A 97 9.00 24.66 -10.43
N CYS A 98 10.01 23.87 -10.80
CA CYS A 98 11.18 24.36 -11.53
C CYS A 98 10.82 24.95 -12.90
N GLU A 99 9.77 24.45 -13.56
CA GLU A 99 9.32 24.94 -14.86
C GLU A 99 8.45 26.21 -14.78
N ARG A 100 7.69 26.38 -13.70
CA ARG A 100 6.60 27.38 -13.66
C ARG A 100 6.75 28.46 -12.60
N TYR A 101 7.46 28.20 -11.52
CA TYR A 101 7.54 29.14 -10.41
C TYR A 101 8.62 30.17 -10.66
N SER A 102 8.37 31.41 -10.22
CA SER A 102 9.43 32.39 -10.09
C SER A 102 10.49 31.91 -9.10
N SER A 103 11.69 32.48 -9.15
CA SER A 103 12.78 32.10 -8.23
C SER A 103 12.40 32.29 -6.75
N GLU A 104 11.51 33.24 -6.45
CA GLU A 104 11.02 33.49 -5.08
C GLU A 104 10.00 32.43 -4.64
N GLU A 105 9.02 32.12 -5.48
CA GLU A 105 8.03 31.07 -5.22
C GLU A 105 8.71 29.69 -5.09
N LEU A 106 9.69 29.41 -5.95
CA LEU A 106 10.47 28.18 -5.90
C LEU A 106 11.24 28.07 -4.57
N ARG A 107 11.89 29.15 -4.14
CA ARG A 107 12.57 29.20 -2.83
C ARG A 107 11.61 28.92 -1.68
N GLY A 108 10.41 29.51 -1.73
CA GLY A 108 9.35 29.28 -0.75
C GLY A 108 8.87 27.82 -0.72
N ALA A 109 8.63 27.22 -1.89
CA ALA A 109 8.17 25.85 -2.03
C ALA A 109 9.15 24.82 -1.44
N PHE A 110 10.45 24.94 -1.79
CA PHE A 110 11.49 24.07 -1.24
C PHE A 110 11.66 24.24 0.27
N LYS A 111 11.66 25.49 0.78
CA LYS A 111 11.73 25.75 2.22
C LYS A 111 10.57 25.10 2.98
N SER A 112 9.36 25.24 2.45
CA SER A 112 8.15 24.66 3.04
C SER A 112 8.20 23.12 3.09
N GLN A 113 8.62 22.45 2.02
CA GLN A 113 8.74 20.98 2.04
C GLN A 113 9.80 20.50 3.02
N MET A 114 10.99 21.12 3.04
CA MET A 114 12.04 20.74 3.98
C MET A 114 11.56 20.94 5.44
N SER A 115 10.96 22.08 5.77
CA SER A 115 10.40 22.33 7.12
C SER A 115 9.35 21.30 7.52
N LYS A 116 8.42 20.96 6.62
CA LYS A 116 7.40 19.93 6.86
C LYS A 116 8.01 18.58 7.26
N TYR A 117 9.12 18.17 6.64
CA TYR A 117 9.79 16.91 6.98
C TYR A 117 10.63 17.01 8.25
N VAL A 118 11.21 18.19 8.54
CA VAL A 118 11.85 18.47 9.83
C VAL A 118 10.84 18.35 10.98
N ASP A 119 9.65 18.94 10.84
CA ASP A 119 8.61 18.90 11.87
C ASP A 119 8.06 17.49 12.13
N ARG A 120 8.25 16.56 11.19
CA ARG A 120 7.80 15.16 11.30
C ARG A 120 8.82 14.25 11.97
N LEU A 121 10.08 14.68 12.12
CA LEU A 121 11.14 13.89 12.72
C LEU A 121 10.76 13.46 14.14
N GLY A 122 10.72 12.15 14.38
CA GLY A 122 10.36 11.57 15.68
C GLY A 122 8.86 11.51 15.97
N TYR A 123 7.99 11.95 15.05
CA TYR A 123 6.53 12.04 15.30
C TYR A 123 5.65 11.23 14.35
N LYS A 124 6.09 10.94 13.12
CA LYS A 124 5.21 10.35 12.10
C LYS A 124 5.78 9.09 11.47
N ASP A 125 6.74 9.25 10.57
CA ASP A 125 7.38 8.15 9.85
C ASP A 125 8.75 7.84 10.49
N ASP A 126 9.39 6.76 10.03
CA ASP A 126 10.77 6.44 10.39
C ASP A 126 11.70 7.64 10.16
N GLU A 127 12.51 7.98 11.18
CA GLU A 127 13.33 9.20 11.17
C GLU A 127 14.32 9.23 10.00
N VAL A 128 14.88 8.07 9.63
CA VAL A 128 15.82 7.96 8.51
C VAL A 128 15.09 8.23 7.18
N LYS A 129 13.85 7.75 7.02
CA LYS A 129 13.05 8.06 5.82
C LYS A 129 12.73 9.55 5.68
N GLU A 130 12.41 10.22 6.77
CA GLU A 130 12.14 11.66 6.75
C GLU A 130 13.41 12.48 6.49
N LEU A 131 14.55 12.08 7.08
CA LEU A 131 15.86 12.66 6.77
C LEU A 131 16.22 12.49 5.28
N ASN A 132 15.98 11.31 4.70
CA ASN A 132 16.22 11.07 3.27
C ASN A 132 15.36 11.97 2.39
N LYS A 133 14.12 12.30 2.78
CA LYS A 133 13.29 13.26 2.05
C LYS A 133 13.86 14.67 2.12
N ILE A 134 14.34 15.11 3.29
CA ILE A 134 14.99 16.43 3.43
C ILE A 134 16.21 16.52 2.49
N ILE A 135 17.04 15.46 2.44
CA ILE A 135 18.21 15.38 1.56
C ILE A 135 17.81 15.50 0.09
N ASP A 136 16.82 14.72 -0.37
CA ASP A 136 16.33 14.74 -1.76
C ASP A 136 15.87 16.15 -2.20
N TYR A 137 15.08 16.84 -1.36
CA TYR A 137 14.68 18.22 -1.66
C TYR A 137 15.86 19.20 -1.69
N ALA A 138 16.81 19.08 -0.75
CA ALA A 138 17.98 19.95 -0.68
C ALA A 138 18.91 19.77 -1.91
N GLU A 139 19.19 18.52 -2.29
CA GLU A 139 20.04 18.20 -3.44
C GLU A 139 19.42 18.69 -4.75
N ARG A 140 18.12 18.45 -4.95
CA ARG A 140 17.42 18.91 -6.17
C ARG A 140 17.38 20.43 -6.27
N TYR A 141 17.16 21.13 -5.16
CA TYR A 141 17.20 22.59 -5.16
C TYR A 141 18.58 23.13 -5.52
N LYS A 142 19.63 22.57 -4.90
CA LYS A 142 21.02 22.90 -5.23
C LYS A 142 21.30 22.69 -6.73
N ASN A 143 20.95 21.52 -7.26
CA ASN A 143 21.17 21.18 -8.67
C ASN A 143 20.44 22.14 -9.61
N HIS A 144 19.21 22.55 -9.28
CA HIS A 144 18.49 23.56 -10.05
C HIS A 144 19.22 24.91 -10.04
N LEU A 145 19.66 25.38 -8.87
CA LEU A 145 20.40 26.64 -8.76
C LEU A 145 21.72 26.62 -9.51
N GLU A 146 22.43 25.49 -9.55
CA GLU A 146 23.65 25.32 -10.33
C GLU A 146 23.38 25.37 -11.83
N LYS A 147 22.29 24.74 -12.31
CA LYS A 147 21.87 24.79 -13.71
C LYS A 147 21.45 26.19 -14.19
N VAL A 148 20.76 26.95 -13.34
CA VAL A 148 20.30 28.32 -13.69
C VAL A 148 21.45 29.34 -13.65
N LYS A 149 22.52 29.06 -12.91
CA LYS A 149 23.72 29.91 -12.84
C LYS A 149 24.75 29.62 -13.96
N ALA A 150 24.67 28.46 -14.60
CA ALA A 150 25.53 28.05 -15.72
C ALA A 150 25.05 28.66 -17.04
#